data_AF-A0A388KX01-F1
#
_entry.id   AF-A0A388KX01-F1
#
_cell.length_a   1.000
_cell.length_b   1.000
_cell.length_c   1.000
_cell.angle_alpha   90.00
_cell.angle_beta   90.00
_cell.angle_gamma   90.00
#
_symmetry.space_group_name_H-M   'P 1'
#
loop_
_entity.id
_entity.type
_entity.pdbx_description
1 polymer ?
#
loop_
_entity_poly.entity_id
_entity_poly.type
_entity_poly.pdbx_seq_one_letter_code
_entity_poly.pdbx_strand_id
1 'polypeptide(L)'
;MSTDAPCSALPSAGQQGDGGTPAIASTPAGAGVAGGSLKEQGNALFKAGSFLRAAVVYTQAIKEDPNNHTLYSNRSAAFLQLSKVTQALKDAEQTIRLAPTWEKGYFRKGCALEAMKKFDESLEAFQKAAEKNPKSVEVSTKIKQMARQIRDRRRAEGRDNNARNEGESKSGKKGPLEINCDDNRVTNFARKIIEGVTEICLQNGGKLDPAVHFLSCKEGSNDDLSEQIVTVKEAFESPETLSKCVGFLRQYSTEVSALAACLVVPRNCIAYPQVWNGRGVKNWRFGAKDGFFVQLEMPKNRQLWFLPAFTEKNPKSVRSAESLDVEVYAVLPPLFR
;
A
#
# COMPACT_ATOMS: atom_id res chain seq x y z
N MET A 1 2.09 43.97 -3.77
CA MET A 1 2.49 42.86 -4.67
C MET A 1 3.14 41.78 -3.81
N SER A 2 2.39 40.76 -3.42
CA SER A 2 2.86 39.71 -2.49
C SER A 2 3.79 38.73 -3.21
N THR A 3 5.02 38.60 -2.70
CA THR A 3 6.08 37.77 -3.27
C THR A 3 6.04 36.36 -2.68
N ASP A 4 5.27 35.49 -3.33
CA ASP A 4 5.20 34.06 -3.00
C ASP A 4 6.53 33.33 -3.27
N ALA A 5 6.82 32.29 -2.48
CA ALA A 5 8.00 31.46 -2.65
C ALA A 5 7.92 30.63 -3.95
N PRO A 6 8.97 30.62 -4.80
CA PRO A 6 8.98 29.83 -6.01
C PRO A 6 9.09 28.33 -5.68
N CYS A 7 8.29 27.53 -6.38
CA CYS A 7 8.30 26.08 -6.28
C CYS A 7 9.38 25.52 -7.22
N SER A 8 10.65 25.64 -6.83
CA SER A 8 11.77 25.08 -7.60
C SER A 8 12.01 23.61 -7.27
N ALA A 9 12.09 22.81 -8.33
CA ALA A 9 12.62 21.45 -8.52
C ALA A 9 12.98 20.59 -7.28
N LEU A 10 12.37 19.41 -7.22
CA LEU A 10 12.80 18.26 -6.42
C LEU A 10 14.25 17.86 -6.77
N PRO A 11 15.21 17.85 -5.81
CA PRO A 11 16.48 17.17 -5.99
C PRO A 11 16.33 15.67 -5.67
N SER A 12 17.06 14.84 -6.43
CA SER A 12 17.19 13.41 -6.24
C SER A 12 17.98 13.04 -4.98
N ALA A 13 17.75 11.81 -4.52
CA ALA A 13 18.21 11.16 -3.30
C ALA A 13 19.70 11.37 -2.90
N GLY A 14 19.91 11.54 -1.60
CA GLY A 14 21.18 11.33 -0.89
C GLY A 14 20.91 10.65 0.45
N GLN A 15 21.67 9.59 0.76
CA GLN A 15 21.62 8.76 1.97
C GLN A 15 22.26 9.45 3.20
N GLN A 16 22.09 8.77 4.36
CA GLN A 16 22.68 8.98 5.71
C GLN A 16 21.75 9.74 6.66
N GLY A 17 21.48 9.35 7.91
CA GLY A 17 22.01 8.29 8.78
C GLY A 17 21.59 8.66 10.22
N ASP A 18 21.25 7.65 11.02
CA ASP A 18 21.16 7.58 12.49
C ASP A 18 20.30 8.55 13.33
N GLY A 19 19.38 7.92 14.09
CA GLY A 19 19.51 7.83 15.55
C GLY A 19 19.27 9.11 16.38
N GLY A 20 18.09 9.19 17.00
CA GLY A 20 17.89 10.10 18.12
C GLY A 20 16.43 10.44 18.38
N THR A 21 15.85 9.83 19.41
CA THR A 21 14.61 10.28 20.07
C THR A 21 14.68 11.78 20.41
N PRO A 22 13.64 12.60 20.16
CA PRO A 22 13.59 13.92 20.76
C PRO A 22 12.87 13.83 22.11
N ALA A 23 13.66 14.00 23.16
CA ALA A 23 13.17 14.47 24.43
C ALA A 23 12.53 15.86 24.24
N ILE A 24 11.35 15.99 24.84
CA ILE A 24 10.72 17.24 25.25
C ILE A 24 11.74 18.13 25.98
N ALA A 25 12.09 19.26 25.38
CA ALA A 25 12.79 20.32 26.08
C ALA A 25 12.33 21.70 25.58
N SER A 26 11.99 22.49 26.57
CA SER A 26 11.51 23.86 26.57
C SER A 26 12.38 24.84 25.77
N THR A 27 11.72 25.92 25.38
CA THR A 27 12.23 27.16 24.80
C THR A 27 13.58 27.62 25.37
N PRO A 28 14.36 28.37 24.57
CA PRO A 28 14.76 29.68 25.05
C PRO A 28 14.42 30.79 24.06
N ALA A 29 14.07 31.94 24.63
CA ALA A 29 13.79 33.18 23.96
C ALA A 29 15.05 33.77 23.29
N GLY A 30 14.83 34.50 22.20
CA GLY A 30 15.67 35.64 21.83
C GLY A 30 16.76 35.40 20.78
N ALA A 31 16.37 35.38 19.50
CA ALA A 31 17.21 35.87 18.40
C ALA A 31 16.29 36.60 17.41
N GLY A 32 16.46 37.91 17.31
CA GLY A 32 15.56 38.82 16.60
C GLY A 32 15.45 38.51 15.10
N VAL A 33 14.21 38.44 14.61
CA VAL A 33 13.89 38.57 13.19
C VAL A 33 12.60 39.41 13.08
N ALA A 34 12.65 40.39 12.20
CA ALA A 34 11.71 41.48 11.94
C ALA A 34 10.20 41.15 12.10
N GLY A 35 9.44 42.14 12.57
CA GLY A 35 7.98 42.13 12.73
C GLY A 35 7.21 41.96 11.41
N GLY A 36 7.25 40.77 10.84
CA GLY A 36 6.39 40.30 9.76
C GLY A 36 5.31 39.34 10.26
N SER A 37 4.22 39.23 9.52
CA SER A 37 3.11 38.30 9.81
C SER A 37 3.63 36.85 9.95
N LEU A 38 2.98 36.00 10.76
CA LEU A 38 3.33 34.56 10.87
C LEU A 38 3.40 33.87 9.50
N LYS A 39 2.59 34.31 8.53
CA LYS A 39 2.67 33.85 7.14
C LYS A 39 4.05 34.10 6.51
N GLU A 40 4.59 35.30 6.69
CA GLU A 40 5.88 35.72 6.12
C GLU A 40 7.04 35.00 6.78
N GLN A 41 6.96 34.81 8.10
CA GLN A 41 7.92 34.00 8.86
C GLN A 41 7.93 32.54 8.37
N GLY A 42 6.74 31.94 8.19
CA GLY A 42 6.61 30.61 7.63
C GLY A 42 7.19 30.52 6.21
N ASN A 43 6.93 31.53 5.37
CA ASN A 43 7.48 31.60 4.02
C ASN A 43 9.01 31.73 4.01
N ALA A 44 9.58 32.52 4.93
CA ALA A 44 11.03 32.67 5.07
C ALA A 44 11.68 31.34 5.49
N LEU A 45 11.10 30.64 6.48
CA LEU A 45 11.55 29.32 6.91
C LEU A 45 11.45 28.27 5.80
N PHE A 46 10.39 28.33 5.00
CA PHE A 46 10.21 27.46 3.84
C PHE A 46 11.30 27.68 2.79
N LYS A 47 11.59 28.95 2.46
CA LYS A 47 12.69 29.33 1.54
C LYS A 47 14.06 28.91 2.08
N ALA A 48 14.25 28.91 3.39
CA ALA A 48 15.46 28.44 4.06
C ALA A 48 15.56 26.90 4.17
N GLY A 49 14.63 26.13 3.59
CA GLY A 49 14.61 24.67 3.65
C GLY A 49 14.21 24.08 5.01
N SER A 50 13.86 24.92 5.99
CA SER A 50 13.44 24.51 7.33
C SER A 50 11.96 24.11 7.36
N PHE A 51 11.59 23.08 6.60
CA PHE A 51 10.18 22.71 6.34
C PHE A 51 9.39 22.35 7.58
N LEU A 52 10.01 21.68 8.57
CA LEU A 52 9.35 21.35 9.84
C LEU A 52 8.97 22.61 10.62
N ARG A 53 9.91 23.55 10.77
CA ARG A 53 9.67 24.84 11.43
C ARG A 53 8.64 25.67 10.66
N ALA A 54 8.72 25.69 9.32
CA ALA A 54 7.73 26.34 8.48
C ALA A 54 6.31 25.78 8.72
N ALA A 55 6.15 24.46 8.76
CA ALA A 55 4.87 23.81 9.04
C ALA A 55 4.32 24.15 10.44
N VAL A 56 5.18 24.25 11.46
CA VAL A 56 4.79 24.70 12.81
C VAL A 56 4.29 26.13 12.78
N VAL A 57 5.03 27.04 12.14
CA VAL A 57 4.64 28.46 12.04
C VAL A 57 3.35 28.63 11.23
N TYR A 58 3.18 27.93 10.10
CA TYR A 58 1.90 27.96 9.39
C TYR A 58 0.75 27.40 10.23
N THR A 59 0.99 26.41 11.08
CA THR A 59 -0.03 25.87 11.98
C THR A 59 -0.43 26.89 13.04
N GLN A 60 0.50 27.68 13.55
CA GLN A 60 0.19 28.82 14.43
C GLN A 60 -0.60 29.89 13.67
N ALA A 61 -0.17 30.26 12.46
CA ALA A 61 -0.87 31.23 11.62
C ALA A 61 -2.32 30.80 11.30
N ILE A 62 -2.56 29.51 11.07
CA ILE A 62 -3.90 28.96 10.81
C ILE A 62 -4.80 29.05 12.05
N LYS A 63 -4.24 28.98 13.26
CA LYS A 63 -5.03 29.18 14.50
C LYS A 63 -5.51 30.62 14.62
N GLU A 64 -4.73 31.59 14.14
CA GLU A 64 -5.09 33.01 14.15
C GLU A 64 -6.05 33.36 13.01
N ASP A 65 -5.85 32.78 11.82
CA ASP A 65 -6.69 33.01 10.64
C ASP A 65 -7.05 31.68 9.94
N PRO A 66 -8.07 30.96 10.45
CA PRO A 66 -8.45 29.64 9.95
C PRO A 66 -9.13 29.67 8.57
N ASN A 67 -9.50 30.84 8.06
CA ASN A 67 -10.13 31.00 6.74
C ASN A 67 -9.11 31.36 5.65
N ASN A 68 -7.82 31.46 6.00
CA ASN A 68 -6.77 31.80 5.05
C ASN A 68 -6.31 30.60 4.21
N HIS A 69 -6.92 30.45 3.03
CA HIS A 69 -6.54 29.41 2.07
C HIS A 69 -5.04 29.39 1.71
N THR A 70 -4.35 30.54 1.74
CA THR A 70 -2.90 30.59 1.41
C THR A 70 -2.04 29.87 2.45
N LEU A 71 -2.43 29.90 3.72
CA LEU A 71 -1.71 29.20 4.80
C LEU A 71 -1.80 27.68 4.67
N TYR A 72 -2.98 27.17 4.33
CA TYR A 72 -3.16 25.74 4.05
C TYR A 72 -2.36 25.31 2.82
N SER A 73 -2.35 26.09 1.74
CA SER A 73 -1.52 25.79 0.56
C SER A 73 -0.03 25.74 0.89
N ASN A 74 0.46 26.68 1.70
CA ASN A 74 1.88 26.75 2.04
C ASN A 74 2.27 25.63 3.03
N ARG A 75 1.39 25.28 3.97
CA ARG A 75 1.60 24.13 4.86
C ARG A 75 1.53 22.79 4.11
N SER A 76 0.64 22.66 3.12
CA SER A 76 0.59 21.52 2.21
C SER A 76 1.94 21.33 1.49
N ALA A 77 2.52 22.41 0.97
CA ALA A 77 3.85 22.37 0.35
C ALA A 77 4.93 21.93 1.34
N ALA A 78 4.92 22.45 2.57
CA ALA A 78 5.86 22.03 3.62
C ALA A 78 5.71 20.55 3.97
N PHE A 79 4.48 20.04 4.05
CA PHE A 79 4.23 18.62 4.30
C PHE A 79 4.70 17.73 3.15
N LEU A 80 4.61 18.16 1.89
CA LEU A 80 5.18 17.43 0.76
C LEU A 80 6.70 17.27 0.90
N GLN A 81 7.40 18.35 1.26
CA GLN A 81 8.86 18.30 1.48
C GLN A 81 9.24 17.40 2.66
N LEU A 82 8.35 17.24 3.63
CA LEU A 82 8.50 16.33 4.77
C LEU A 82 8.00 14.90 4.50
N SER A 83 7.63 14.57 3.27
CA SER A 83 7.00 13.27 2.90
C SER A 83 5.71 12.94 3.69
N LYS A 84 5.07 13.95 4.28
CA LYS A 84 3.78 13.87 5.01
C LYS A 84 2.61 14.01 4.04
N VAL A 85 2.54 13.09 3.07
CA VAL A 85 1.69 13.25 1.88
C VAL A 85 0.18 13.27 2.21
N THR A 86 -0.26 12.51 3.21
CA THR A 86 -1.67 12.50 3.63
C THR A 86 -2.09 13.82 4.28
N GLN A 87 -1.25 14.43 5.12
CA GLN A 87 -1.51 15.78 5.64
C GLN A 87 -1.48 16.83 4.54
N ALA A 88 -0.55 16.72 3.59
CA ALA A 88 -0.48 17.64 2.45
C ALA A 88 -1.76 17.61 1.61
N LEU A 89 -2.33 16.42 1.36
CA LEU A 89 -3.59 16.28 0.63
C LEU A 89 -4.75 16.94 1.38
N LYS A 90 -4.87 16.71 2.70
CA LYS A 90 -5.91 17.34 3.53
C LYS A 90 -5.85 18.86 3.47
N ASP A 91 -4.65 19.43 3.57
CA ASP A 91 -4.45 20.88 3.48
C ASP A 91 -4.75 21.42 2.07
N ALA A 92 -4.42 20.67 1.01
CA ALA A 92 -4.78 21.03 -0.35
C ALA A 92 -6.30 21.05 -0.56
N GLU A 93 -7.01 20.06 -0.01
CA GLU A 93 -8.48 20.01 -0.05
C GLU A 93 -9.12 21.13 0.76
N GLN A 94 -8.55 21.47 1.92
CA GLN A 94 -8.99 22.62 2.70
C GLN A 94 -8.77 23.93 1.94
N THR A 95 -7.64 24.06 1.22
CA THR A 95 -7.38 25.20 0.35
C THR A 95 -8.46 25.33 -0.72
N ILE A 96 -8.85 24.23 -1.39
CA ILE A 96 -9.90 24.22 -2.41
C ILE A 96 -11.27 24.57 -1.80
N ARG A 97 -11.58 24.05 -0.60
CA ARG A 97 -12.83 24.40 0.10
C ARG A 97 -12.94 25.89 0.39
N LEU A 98 -11.85 26.51 0.85
CA LEU A 98 -11.81 27.94 1.19
C LEU A 98 -11.70 28.84 -0.05
N ALA A 99 -11.05 28.38 -1.12
CA ALA A 99 -10.85 29.14 -2.35
C ALA A 99 -10.99 28.24 -3.61
N PRO A 100 -12.22 27.88 -4.02
CA PRO A 100 -12.48 26.94 -5.11
C PRO A 100 -12.14 27.48 -6.50
N THR A 101 -11.91 28.78 -6.64
CA THR A 101 -11.47 29.41 -7.90
C THR A 101 -9.95 29.54 -7.99
N TRP A 102 -9.21 29.19 -6.94
CA TRP A 102 -7.78 29.39 -6.88
C TRP A 102 -7.01 28.18 -7.40
N GLU A 103 -6.26 28.38 -8.48
CA GLU A 103 -5.48 27.35 -9.15
C GLU A 103 -4.53 26.59 -8.20
N LYS A 104 -3.85 27.30 -7.29
CA LYS A 104 -2.85 26.67 -6.39
C LYS A 104 -3.44 25.57 -5.51
N GLY A 105 -4.71 25.65 -5.10
CA GLY A 105 -5.35 24.58 -4.31
C GLY A 105 -5.39 23.25 -5.07
N TYR A 106 -5.83 23.30 -6.32
CA TYR A 106 -5.85 22.14 -7.21
C TYR A 106 -4.44 21.67 -7.58
N PHE A 107 -3.51 22.60 -7.78
CA PHE A 107 -2.10 22.26 -8.00
C PHE A 107 -1.50 21.50 -6.82
N ARG A 108 -1.71 21.95 -5.58
CA ARG A 108 -1.25 21.24 -4.37
C ARG A 108 -1.87 19.85 -4.25
N LYS A 109 -3.15 19.71 -4.58
CA LYS A 109 -3.83 18.40 -4.62
C LYS A 109 -3.20 17.47 -5.66
N GLY A 110 -2.92 17.98 -6.86
CA GLY A 110 -2.22 17.24 -7.92
C GLY A 110 -0.85 16.75 -7.46
N CYS A 111 -0.05 17.60 -6.82
CA CYS A 111 1.27 17.23 -6.28
C CYS A 111 1.19 16.18 -5.17
N ALA A 112 0.19 16.27 -4.27
CA ALA A 112 -0.01 15.26 -3.24
C ALA A 112 -0.41 13.89 -3.83
N LEU A 113 -1.32 13.88 -4.81
CA LEU A 113 -1.72 12.65 -5.50
C LEU A 113 -0.58 12.05 -6.35
N GLU A 114 0.26 12.91 -6.96
CA GLU A 114 1.48 12.48 -7.65
C GLU A 114 2.42 11.75 -6.69
N ALA A 115 2.67 12.31 -5.49
CA ALA A 115 3.49 11.69 -4.47
C ALA A 115 2.89 10.36 -3.95
N MET A 116 1.56 10.20 -3.98
CA MET A 116 0.85 8.94 -3.71
C MET A 116 0.84 7.96 -4.90
N LYS A 117 1.44 8.32 -6.04
CA LYS A 117 1.42 7.55 -7.31
C LYS A 117 0.01 7.31 -7.88
N LYS A 118 -0.96 8.14 -7.49
CA LYS A 118 -2.33 8.15 -8.02
C LYS A 118 -2.39 9.03 -9.26
N PHE A 119 -1.75 8.58 -10.34
CA PHE A 119 -1.47 9.42 -11.51
C PHE A 119 -2.72 9.92 -12.24
N ASP A 120 -3.79 9.12 -12.34
CA ASP A 120 -5.03 9.55 -13.00
C ASP A 120 -5.73 10.64 -12.18
N GLU A 121 -5.88 10.44 -10.86
CA GLU A 121 -6.46 11.46 -9.95
C GLU A 121 -5.59 12.74 -9.92
N SER A 122 -4.26 12.58 -9.97
CA SER A 122 -3.32 13.71 -10.05
C SER A 122 -3.49 14.50 -11.34
N LEU A 123 -3.64 13.82 -12.48
CA LEU A 123 -3.90 14.45 -13.77
C LEU A 123 -5.20 15.26 -13.75
N GLU A 124 -6.30 14.69 -13.21
CA GLU A 124 -7.58 15.39 -13.08
C GLU A 124 -7.44 16.66 -12.21
N ALA A 125 -6.71 16.59 -11.11
CA ALA A 125 -6.46 17.75 -10.26
C ALA A 125 -5.67 18.84 -11.00
N PHE A 126 -4.63 18.48 -11.76
CA PHE A 126 -3.90 19.46 -12.57
C PHE A 126 -4.74 20.01 -13.74
N GLN A 127 -5.63 19.22 -14.35
CA GLN A 127 -6.56 19.73 -15.36
C GLN A 127 -7.51 20.77 -14.77
N LYS A 128 -8.08 20.51 -13.59
CA LYS A 128 -8.87 21.50 -12.86
C LYS A 128 -8.06 22.75 -12.51
N ALA A 129 -6.79 22.59 -12.15
CA ALA A 129 -5.89 23.73 -11.95
C ALA A 129 -5.74 24.56 -13.24
N ALA A 130 -5.59 23.90 -14.40
CA ALA A 130 -5.50 24.55 -15.71
C ALA A 130 -6.81 25.25 -16.11
N GLU A 131 -7.98 24.72 -15.76
CA GLU A 131 -9.26 25.41 -15.95
C GLU A 131 -9.32 26.73 -15.17
N LYS A 132 -8.74 26.76 -13.95
CA LYS A 132 -8.71 27.98 -13.13
C LYS A 132 -7.66 28.98 -13.61
N ASN A 133 -6.52 28.51 -14.12
CA ASN A 133 -5.50 29.36 -14.72
C ASN A 133 -4.85 28.70 -15.96
N PRO A 134 -5.42 28.94 -17.16
CA PRO A 134 -4.93 28.32 -18.40
C PRO A 134 -3.51 28.74 -18.81
N LYS A 135 -3.02 29.86 -18.27
CA LYS A 135 -1.69 30.42 -18.61
C LYS A 135 -0.56 29.85 -17.75
N SER A 136 -0.87 28.98 -16.78
CA SER A 136 0.11 28.40 -15.87
C SER A 136 1.00 27.37 -16.58
N VAL A 137 2.24 27.77 -16.89
CA VAL A 137 3.25 26.90 -17.52
C VAL A 137 3.57 25.71 -16.61
N GLU A 138 3.63 25.92 -15.30
CA GLU A 138 3.91 24.88 -14.30
C GLU A 138 2.85 23.78 -14.33
N VAL A 139 1.56 24.15 -14.30
CA VAL A 139 0.43 23.21 -14.42
C VAL A 139 0.50 22.45 -15.74
N SER A 140 0.71 23.15 -16.86
CA SER A 140 0.77 22.49 -18.18
C SER A 140 1.91 21.47 -18.27
N THR A 141 3.04 21.74 -17.61
CA THR A 141 4.19 20.83 -17.53
C THR A 141 3.85 19.60 -16.70
N LYS A 142 3.19 19.79 -15.55
CA LYS A 142 2.71 18.70 -14.71
C LYS A 142 1.69 17.81 -15.43
N ILE A 143 0.75 18.38 -16.18
CA ILE A 143 -0.20 17.61 -17.02
C ILE A 143 0.55 16.71 -18.02
N LYS A 144 1.53 17.27 -18.75
CA LYS A 144 2.35 16.50 -19.71
C LYS A 144 3.14 15.39 -19.00
N GLN A 145 3.73 15.69 -17.84
CA GLN A 145 4.46 14.72 -17.03
C GLN A 145 3.55 13.58 -16.56
N MET A 146 2.35 13.88 -16.05
CA MET A 146 1.37 12.87 -15.60
C MET A 146 0.87 12.03 -16.77
N ALA A 147 0.54 12.64 -17.92
CA ALA A 147 0.12 11.92 -19.11
C ALA A 147 1.21 10.95 -19.62
N ARG A 148 2.48 11.35 -19.55
CA ARG A 148 3.61 10.46 -19.85
C ARG A 148 3.67 9.29 -18.86
N GLN A 149 3.59 9.56 -17.55
CA GLN A 149 3.64 8.51 -16.53
C GLN A 149 2.48 7.51 -16.67
N ILE A 150 1.26 7.99 -16.96
CA ILE A 150 0.10 7.12 -17.22
C ILE A 150 0.34 6.26 -18.47
N ARG A 151 0.86 6.85 -19.55
CA ARG A 151 1.18 6.12 -20.78
C ARG A 151 2.25 5.05 -20.54
N ASP A 152 3.31 5.39 -19.82
CA ASP A 152 4.40 4.47 -19.52
C ASP A 152 3.91 3.34 -18.58
N ARG A 153 3.05 3.66 -17.61
CA ARG A 153 2.36 2.66 -16.76
C ARG A 153 1.47 1.73 -17.58
N ARG A 154 0.63 2.27 -18.47
CA ARG A 154 -0.23 1.46 -19.38
C ARG A 154 0.58 0.62 -20.36
N ARG A 155 1.74 1.10 -20.82
CA ARG A 155 2.65 0.33 -21.67
C ARG A 155 3.32 -0.80 -20.90
N ALA A 156 3.72 -0.57 -19.66
CA ALA A 156 4.24 -1.62 -18.79
C ALA A 156 3.15 -2.68 -18.53
N GLU A 157 1.94 -2.26 -18.19
CA GLU A 157 0.77 -3.15 -18.03
C GLU A 157 0.45 -3.92 -19.33
N GLY A 158 0.54 -3.27 -20.50
CA GLY A 158 0.33 -3.89 -21.81
C GLY A 158 1.41 -4.90 -22.20
N ARG A 159 2.67 -4.65 -21.85
CA ARG A 159 3.78 -5.61 -22.02
C ARG A 159 3.61 -6.81 -21.10
N ASP A 160 3.22 -6.58 -19.85
CA ASP A 160 2.89 -7.66 -18.91
C ASP A 160 1.73 -8.49 -19.45
N ASN A 161 0.70 -7.86 -20.03
CA ASN A 161 -0.43 -8.57 -20.63
C ASN A 161 -0.06 -9.32 -21.93
N ASN A 162 0.83 -8.77 -22.77
CA ASN A 162 1.30 -9.48 -23.97
C ASN A 162 2.24 -10.65 -23.62
N ALA A 163 3.10 -10.48 -22.62
CA ALA A 163 3.91 -11.58 -22.07
C ALA A 163 3.03 -12.66 -21.43
N ARG A 164 1.90 -12.29 -20.80
CA ARG A 164 0.86 -13.23 -20.35
C ARG A 164 0.19 -13.94 -21.53
N ASN A 165 -0.21 -13.23 -22.60
CA ASN A 165 -0.83 -13.84 -23.78
C ASN A 165 0.09 -14.75 -24.59
N GLU A 166 1.39 -14.44 -24.66
CA GLU A 166 2.40 -15.31 -25.28
C GLU A 166 2.70 -16.54 -24.42
N GLY A 167 2.56 -16.44 -23.09
CA GLY A 167 2.54 -17.58 -22.18
C GLY A 167 1.24 -18.40 -22.23
N GLU A 168 0.10 -17.76 -22.48
CA GLU A 168 -1.24 -18.40 -22.56
C GLU A 168 -1.51 -19.06 -23.92
N SER A 169 -0.88 -18.60 -25.01
CA SER A 169 -0.93 -19.30 -26.31
C SER A 169 -0.17 -20.63 -26.31
N LYS A 170 0.53 -20.94 -25.21
CA LYS A 170 1.09 -22.25 -24.89
C LYS A 170 0.57 -22.84 -23.57
N SER A 171 -0.60 -22.41 -23.07
CA SER A 171 -1.27 -23.11 -21.98
C SER A 171 -2.59 -23.70 -22.49
N GLY A 172 -2.58 -25.00 -22.74
CA GLY A 172 -3.80 -25.78 -22.92
C GLY A 172 -4.78 -25.53 -21.77
N LYS A 173 -6.06 -25.75 -22.04
CA LYS A 173 -7.18 -25.82 -21.09
C LYS A 173 -6.69 -26.16 -19.66
N LYS A 174 -6.54 -25.16 -18.78
CA LYS A 174 -6.15 -25.42 -17.38
C LYS A 174 -7.36 -26.00 -16.65
N GLY A 175 -7.21 -27.26 -16.23
CA GLY A 175 -8.13 -27.97 -15.36
C GLY A 175 -8.13 -27.43 -13.93
N PRO A 176 -8.65 -28.20 -12.95
CA PRO A 176 -8.71 -27.78 -11.54
C PRO A 176 -7.31 -27.47 -11.00
N LEU A 177 -7.26 -26.63 -9.97
CA LEU A 177 -6.04 -26.15 -9.32
C LEU A 177 -5.01 -27.27 -9.07
N GLU A 178 -3.82 -27.14 -9.65
CA GLU A 178 -2.75 -28.14 -9.47
C GLU A 178 -2.06 -27.93 -8.12
N ILE A 179 -2.42 -28.77 -7.15
CA ILE A 179 -1.69 -28.92 -5.88
C ILE A 179 -0.58 -29.95 -6.12
N ASN A 180 0.67 -29.52 -6.01
CA ASN A 180 1.83 -30.38 -6.26
C ASN A 180 2.23 -31.07 -4.94
N CYS A 181 1.48 -32.11 -4.58
CA CYS A 181 1.74 -32.90 -3.38
C CYS A 181 1.39 -34.36 -3.64
N ASP A 182 2.33 -35.25 -3.33
CA ASP A 182 2.12 -36.70 -3.47
C ASP A 182 1.19 -37.27 -2.38
N ASP A 183 0.94 -36.50 -1.30
CA ASP A 183 0.03 -36.90 -0.23
C ASP A 183 -1.41 -36.45 -0.51
N ASN A 184 -2.27 -37.40 -0.85
CA ASN A 184 -3.69 -37.17 -1.10
C ASN A 184 -4.42 -36.50 0.08
N ARG A 185 -3.96 -36.73 1.32
CA ARG A 185 -4.56 -36.11 2.52
C ARG A 185 -4.33 -34.61 2.53
N VAL A 186 -3.11 -34.19 2.25
CA VAL A 186 -2.73 -32.77 2.15
C VAL A 186 -3.41 -32.11 0.94
N THR A 187 -3.49 -32.81 -0.18
CA THR A 187 -4.19 -32.33 -1.38
C THR A 187 -5.68 -32.10 -1.12
N ASN A 188 -6.37 -33.05 -0.47
CA ASN A 188 -7.78 -32.89 -0.12
C ASN A 188 -8.00 -31.78 0.90
N PHE A 189 -7.13 -31.67 1.90
CA PHE A 189 -7.14 -30.60 2.89
C PHE A 189 -7.02 -29.21 2.25
N ALA A 190 -6.01 -29.01 1.40
CA ALA A 190 -5.81 -27.74 0.71
C ALA A 190 -6.98 -27.42 -0.23
N ARG A 191 -7.50 -28.41 -0.97
CA ARG A 191 -8.66 -28.24 -1.84
C ARG A 191 -9.89 -27.77 -1.06
N LYS A 192 -10.21 -28.44 0.06
CA LYS A 192 -11.34 -28.09 0.93
C LYS A 192 -11.25 -26.65 1.42
N ILE A 193 -10.07 -26.19 1.84
CA ILE A 193 -9.86 -24.81 2.28
C ILE A 193 -10.06 -23.83 1.14
N ILE A 194 -9.47 -24.09 -0.03
CA ILE A 194 -9.59 -23.21 -1.20
C ILE A 194 -11.03 -23.10 -1.67
N GLU A 195 -11.76 -24.21 -1.71
CA GLU A 195 -13.19 -24.25 -2.03
C GLU A 195 -14.02 -23.47 -0.99
N GLY A 196 -13.79 -23.70 0.31
CA GLY A 196 -14.48 -22.97 1.37
C GLY A 196 -14.23 -21.46 1.35
N VAL A 197 -12.98 -21.04 1.12
CA VAL A 197 -12.64 -19.62 0.93
C VAL A 197 -13.34 -19.06 -0.30
N THR A 198 -13.37 -19.81 -1.40
CA THR A 198 -14.07 -19.41 -2.63
C THR A 198 -15.56 -19.20 -2.39
N GLU A 199 -16.22 -20.10 -1.66
CA GLU A 199 -17.63 -19.95 -1.28
C GLU A 199 -17.87 -18.71 -0.41
N ILE A 200 -17.03 -18.47 0.60
CA ILE A 200 -17.13 -17.29 1.48
C ILE A 200 -16.96 -15.99 0.67
N CYS A 201 -16.06 -15.98 -0.30
CA CYS A 201 -15.88 -14.86 -1.23
C CYS A 201 -17.16 -14.55 -2.02
N LEU A 202 -17.94 -15.59 -2.37
CA LEU A 202 -19.17 -15.45 -3.15
C LEU A 202 -20.37 -15.02 -2.29
N GLN A 203 -20.42 -15.41 -1.01
CA GLN A 203 -21.61 -15.23 -0.17
C GLN A 203 -21.57 -14.01 0.76
N ASN A 204 -20.40 -13.62 1.31
CA ASN A 204 -20.32 -12.70 2.46
C ASN A 204 -19.56 -11.38 2.21
N GLY A 205 -19.41 -10.95 0.96
CA GLY A 205 -18.70 -9.70 0.66
C GLY A 205 -17.22 -9.68 1.08
N GLY A 206 -16.62 -10.86 1.31
CA GLY A 206 -15.18 -11.02 1.50
C GLY A 206 -14.62 -10.64 2.88
N LYS A 207 -15.40 -10.73 3.96
CA LYS A 207 -14.87 -10.49 5.33
C LYS A 207 -14.48 -11.82 6.00
N LEU A 208 -13.20 -12.18 5.92
CA LEU A 208 -12.61 -13.33 6.61
C LEU A 208 -11.48 -12.84 7.50
N ASP A 209 -11.35 -13.37 8.71
CA ASP A 209 -10.18 -13.10 9.54
C ASP A 209 -8.99 -13.94 9.07
N PRO A 210 -7.75 -13.41 9.11
CA PRO A 210 -6.59 -14.19 8.73
C PRO A 210 -6.39 -15.37 9.69
N ALA A 211 -6.16 -16.56 9.15
CA ALA A 211 -6.05 -17.79 9.91
C ALA A 211 -5.09 -18.80 9.28
N VAL A 212 -4.50 -19.65 10.13
CA VAL A 212 -3.69 -20.80 9.73
C VAL A 212 -4.42 -22.08 10.11
N HIS A 213 -4.71 -22.89 9.12
CA HIS A 213 -5.28 -24.22 9.28
C HIS A 213 -4.14 -25.22 9.36
N PHE A 214 -4.11 -26.06 10.39
CA PHE A 214 -3.14 -27.14 10.53
C PHE A 214 -3.82 -28.48 10.29
N LEU A 215 -3.15 -29.33 9.51
CA LEU A 215 -3.53 -30.72 9.32
C LEU A 215 -2.57 -31.59 10.14
N SER A 216 -3.09 -32.36 11.09
CA SER A 216 -2.30 -33.32 11.88
C SER A 216 -2.95 -34.71 11.91
N CYS A 217 -2.15 -35.74 12.16
CA CYS A 217 -2.66 -37.07 12.48
C CYS A 217 -3.06 -37.13 13.96
N LYS A 218 -4.20 -37.75 14.28
CA LYS A 218 -4.53 -38.06 15.67
C LYS A 218 -3.64 -39.21 16.18
N GLU A 219 -3.27 -39.16 17.45
CA GLU A 219 -2.57 -40.26 18.11
C GLU A 219 -3.40 -41.56 18.03
N GLY A 220 -2.83 -42.61 17.44
CA GLY A 220 -3.43 -43.95 17.39
C GLY A 220 -4.03 -44.39 16.05
N SER A 221 -4.07 -43.54 15.02
CA SER A 221 -4.41 -43.99 13.65
C SER A 221 -3.79 -43.10 12.57
N ASN A 222 -3.31 -43.70 11.47
CA ASN A 222 -2.71 -42.95 10.36
C ASN A 222 -3.75 -42.25 9.44
N ASP A 223 -5.02 -42.62 9.56
CA ASP A 223 -6.10 -42.16 8.68
C ASP A 223 -7.04 -41.13 9.34
N ASP A 224 -7.04 -41.01 10.67
CA ASP A 224 -7.90 -40.04 11.37
C ASP A 224 -7.18 -38.69 11.53
N LEU A 225 -7.52 -37.76 10.65
CA LEU A 225 -6.92 -36.43 10.58
C LEU A 225 -7.68 -35.44 11.47
N SER A 226 -6.96 -34.52 12.10
CA SER A 226 -7.55 -33.39 12.81
C SER A 226 -7.18 -32.07 12.12
N GLU A 227 -8.19 -31.23 11.91
CA GLU A 227 -8.03 -29.87 11.38
C GLU A 227 -8.12 -28.90 12.55
N GLN A 228 -7.06 -28.13 12.81
CA GLN A 228 -7.03 -27.09 13.85
C GLN A 228 -6.87 -25.73 13.20
N ILE A 229 -7.62 -24.73 13.67
CA ILE A 229 -7.61 -23.37 13.10
C ILE A 229 -7.05 -22.40 14.13
N VAL A 230 -5.98 -21.71 13.76
CA VAL A 230 -5.35 -20.66 14.57
C VAL A 230 -5.61 -19.32 13.89
N THR A 231 -6.35 -18.43 14.53
CA THR A 231 -6.60 -17.09 14.00
C THR A 231 -5.39 -16.18 14.28
N VAL A 232 -4.97 -15.38 13.30
CA VAL A 232 -3.75 -14.57 13.35
C VAL A 232 -4.03 -13.09 13.02
N LYS A 233 -5.08 -12.51 13.62
CA LYS A 233 -5.58 -11.15 13.32
C LYS A 233 -4.51 -10.06 13.45
N GLU A 234 -3.74 -10.14 14.53
CA GLU A 234 -2.74 -9.13 14.91
C GLU A 234 -1.38 -9.39 14.24
N ALA A 235 -1.21 -10.52 13.53
CA ALA A 235 0.08 -10.90 12.98
C ALA A 235 0.60 -9.95 11.90
N PHE A 236 -0.28 -9.20 11.25
CA PHE A 236 0.06 -8.31 10.13
C PHE A 236 0.07 -6.83 10.50
N GLU A 237 -0.03 -6.49 11.79
CA GLU A 237 -0.01 -5.09 12.25
C GLU A 237 1.39 -4.47 12.22
N SER A 238 2.42 -5.27 12.54
CA SER A 238 3.80 -4.81 12.56
C SER A 238 4.78 -5.93 12.17
N PRO A 239 6.01 -5.55 11.81
CA PRO A 239 7.06 -6.52 11.59
C PRO A 239 7.30 -7.43 12.84
N GLU A 240 7.37 -6.84 14.02
CA GLU A 240 7.67 -7.56 15.26
C GLU A 240 6.55 -8.55 15.64
N THR A 241 5.29 -8.17 15.42
CA THR A 241 4.13 -9.04 15.67
C THR A 241 4.10 -10.23 14.72
N LEU A 242 4.43 -10.03 13.43
CA LEU A 242 4.57 -11.13 12.48
C LEU A 242 5.67 -12.11 12.91
N SER A 243 6.84 -11.59 13.31
CA SER A 243 7.95 -12.44 13.74
C SER A 243 7.60 -13.28 14.97
N LYS A 244 6.89 -12.71 15.94
CA LYS A 244 6.39 -13.44 17.12
C LYS A 244 5.36 -14.49 16.73
N CYS A 245 4.42 -14.13 15.85
CA CYS A 245 3.41 -15.06 15.34
C CYS A 245 4.05 -16.25 14.62
N VAL A 246 5.02 -16.03 13.74
CA VAL A 246 5.77 -17.09 13.06
C VAL A 246 6.47 -18.01 14.07
N GLY A 247 7.10 -17.45 15.11
CA GLY A 247 7.72 -18.22 16.17
C GLY A 247 6.73 -19.15 16.87
N PHE A 248 5.56 -18.62 17.23
CA PHE A 248 4.46 -19.40 17.81
C PHE A 248 3.96 -20.49 16.86
N LEU A 249 3.69 -20.16 15.59
CA LEU A 249 3.17 -21.11 14.60
C LEU A 249 4.13 -22.27 14.35
N ARG A 250 5.45 -22.01 14.35
CA ARG A 250 6.49 -23.05 14.25
C ARG A 250 6.46 -23.98 15.45
N GLN A 251 6.43 -23.44 16.66
CA GLN A 251 6.35 -24.24 17.87
C GLN A 251 5.07 -25.08 17.88
N TYR A 252 3.93 -24.46 17.59
CA TYR A 252 2.63 -25.11 17.54
C TYR A 252 2.59 -26.24 16.49
N SER A 253 3.18 -26.02 15.31
CA SER A 253 3.25 -27.05 14.26
C SER A 253 3.96 -28.33 14.72
N THR A 254 4.98 -28.19 15.57
CA THR A 254 5.71 -29.31 16.17
C THR A 254 4.88 -29.98 17.26
N GLU A 255 4.25 -29.20 18.13
CA GLU A 255 3.42 -29.72 19.24
C GLU A 255 2.26 -30.57 18.73
N VAL A 256 1.59 -30.14 17.65
CA VAL A 256 0.48 -30.88 17.06
C VAL A 256 0.92 -31.92 16.03
N SER A 257 2.23 -32.10 15.80
CA SER A 257 2.78 -32.98 14.75
C SER A 257 2.10 -32.74 13.39
N ALA A 258 2.02 -31.48 12.97
CA ALA A 258 1.36 -31.09 11.74
C ALA A 258 2.06 -31.67 10.50
N LEU A 259 1.28 -32.27 9.60
CA LEU A 259 1.71 -32.71 8.27
C LEU A 259 1.79 -31.55 7.29
N ALA A 260 0.86 -30.60 7.39
CA ALA A 260 0.78 -29.43 6.55
C ALA A 260 0.09 -28.28 7.29
N ALA A 261 0.36 -27.05 6.84
CA ALA A 261 -0.34 -25.86 7.29
C ALA A 261 -0.82 -25.06 6.08
N CYS A 262 -2.06 -24.58 6.10
CA CYS A 262 -2.62 -23.74 5.06
C CYS A 262 -3.06 -22.41 5.66
N LEU A 263 -2.35 -21.36 5.28
CA LEU A 263 -2.63 -19.99 5.67
C LEU A 263 -3.65 -19.39 4.70
N VAL A 264 -4.67 -18.73 5.24
CA VAL A 264 -5.62 -17.90 4.49
C VAL A 264 -5.58 -16.49 5.04
N VAL A 265 -5.26 -15.51 4.19
CA VAL A 265 -5.16 -14.10 4.61
C VAL A 265 -5.82 -13.17 3.59
N PRO A 266 -6.71 -12.27 4.02
CA PRO A 266 -7.22 -11.21 3.17
C PRO A 266 -6.11 -10.26 2.73
N ARG A 267 -6.13 -9.83 1.48
CA ARG A 267 -5.15 -8.91 0.91
C ARG A 267 -5.17 -7.56 1.65
N ASN A 268 -6.34 -7.07 2.04
CA ASN A 268 -6.46 -5.81 2.77
C ASN A 268 -5.81 -5.80 4.17
N CYS A 269 -5.55 -6.97 4.77
CA CYS A 269 -4.79 -7.11 6.01
C CYS A 269 -3.27 -7.00 5.79
N ILE A 270 -2.79 -7.22 4.56
CA ILE A 270 -1.36 -7.23 4.23
C ILE A 270 -1.01 -5.95 3.44
N ALA A 271 -0.16 -5.11 4.02
CA ALA A 271 0.47 -4.02 3.27
C ALA A 271 1.53 -4.58 2.30
N TYR A 272 1.17 -4.87 1.05
CA TYR A 272 2.16 -5.22 0.00
C TYR A 272 2.90 -3.94 -0.44
N PRO A 273 4.27 -3.88 -0.49
CA PRO A 273 5.22 -4.94 -0.82
C PRO A 273 6.42 -5.00 0.16
N GLN A 274 6.18 -5.29 1.44
CA GLN A 274 7.25 -5.57 2.39
C GLN A 274 6.91 -6.74 3.31
N VAL A 275 6.65 -7.91 2.72
CA VAL A 275 6.92 -9.15 3.46
C VAL A 275 8.45 -9.41 3.37
N TRP A 276 9.19 -8.51 4.03
CA TRP A 276 10.52 -8.63 4.64
C TRP A 276 11.78 -8.93 3.85
N ASN A 277 11.70 -9.32 2.58
CA ASN A 277 12.92 -9.51 1.78
C ASN A 277 13.12 -8.47 0.66
N GLY A 278 12.17 -7.55 0.46
CA GLY A 278 12.28 -6.53 -0.58
C GLY A 278 12.33 -7.06 -2.02
N ARG A 279 12.02 -8.35 -2.23
CA ARG A 279 12.10 -9.06 -3.53
C ARG A 279 10.78 -9.06 -4.32
N GLY A 280 9.76 -8.33 -3.88
CA GLY A 280 8.47 -8.25 -4.57
C GLY A 280 8.45 -7.19 -5.69
N VAL A 281 7.65 -7.41 -6.73
CA VAL A 281 7.41 -6.41 -7.77
C VAL A 281 6.66 -5.23 -7.14
N LYS A 282 7.13 -3.99 -7.35
CA LYS A 282 6.53 -2.77 -6.77
C LYS A 282 5.05 -2.58 -7.12
N ASN A 283 4.59 -3.20 -8.20
CA ASN A 283 3.21 -3.13 -8.68
C ASN A 283 2.57 -4.51 -8.53
N TRP A 284 1.56 -4.60 -7.66
CA TRP A 284 0.77 -5.82 -7.51
C TRP A 284 0.06 -6.18 -8.82
N ARG A 285 0.23 -7.42 -9.28
CA ARG A 285 -0.15 -7.86 -10.63
C ARG A 285 -1.66 -7.83 -10.93
N PHE A 286 -2.50 -7.75 -9.89
CA PHE A 286 -3.96 -7.58 -10.00
C PHE A 286 -4.44 -6.16 -9.66
N GLY A 287 -3.55 -5.16 -9.65
CA GLY A 287 -3.90 -3.76 -9.38
C GLY A 287 -4.45 -3.53 -7.96
N ALA A 288 -5.53 -2.75 -7.84
CA ALA A 288 -6.17 -2.48 -6.54
C ALA A 288 -7.20 -3.55 -6.12
N LYS A 289 -7.37 -4.64 -6.89
CA LYS A 289 -8.39 -5.66 -6.61
C LYS A 289 -8.13 -6.37 -5.28
N ASP A 290 -9.10 -6.34 -4.37
CA ASP A 290 -9.03 -7.11 -3.12
C ASP A 290 -9.02 -8.62 -3.41
N GLY A 291 -8.76 -9.45 -2.41
CA GLY A 291 -8.74 -10.91 -2.57
C GLY A 291 -8.10 -11.61 -1.37
N PHE A 292 -7.79 -12.88 -1.54
CA PHE A 292 -7.24 -13.73 -0.49
C PHE A 292 -5.97 -14.41 -0.97
N PHE A 293 -4.96 -14.41 -0.12
CA PHE A 293 -3.81 -15.27 -0.25
C PHE A 293 -4.10 -16.61 0.43
N VAL A 294 -3.80 -17.70 -0.28
CA VAL A 294 -3.81 -19.04 0.28
C VAL A 294 -2.42 -19.62 0.12
N GLN A 295 -1.71 -19.84 1.23
CA GLN A 295 -0.34 -20.38 1.24
C GLN A 295 -0.34 -21.75 1.91
N LEU A 296 0.01 -22.78 1.16
CA LEU A 296 0.21 -24.13 1.66
C LEU A 296 1.68 -24.34 1.99
N GLU A 297 1.95 -24.68 3.24
CA GLU A 297 3.24 -25.01 3.80
C GLU A 297 3.31 -26.52 4.07
N MET A 298 4.35 -27.15 3.54
CA MET A 298 4.72 -28.54 3.81
C MET A 298 6.24 -28.60 4.06
N PRO A 299 6.78 -29.62 4.75
CA PRO A 299 8.21 -29.72 5.02
C PRO A 299 9.12 -29.63 3.79
N LYS A 300 8.68 -30.16 2.63
CA LYS A 300 9.49 -30.23 1.41
C LYS A 300 8.99 -29.34 0.26
N ASN A 301 7.80 -28.77 0.38
CA ASN A 301 7.20 -27.99 -0.70
C ASN A 301 6.32 -26.88 -0.14
N ARG A 302 6.27 -25.75 -0.85
CA ARG A 302 5.48 -24.59 -0.47
C ARG A 302 4.78 -24.08 -1.72
N GLN A 303 3.51 -23.81 -1.60
CA GLN A 303 2.70 -23.33 -2.72
C GLN A 303 1.87 -22.14 -2.28
N LEU A 304 1.69 -21.19 -3.19
CA LEU A 304 0.97 -19.97 -2.92
C LEU A 304 -0.01 -19.71 -4.06
N TRP A 305 -1.24 -19.36 -3.69
CA TRP A 305 -2.27 -18.94 -4.62
C TRP A 305 -2.86 -17.60 -4.19
N PHE A 306 -3.34 -16.85 -5.18
CA PHE A 306 -4.16 -15.68 -4.95
C PHE A 306 -5.55 -15.86 -5.57
N LEU A 307 -6.56 -15.62 -4.74
CA LEU A 307 -7.97 -15.65 -5.11
C LEU A 307 -8.48 -14.21 -5.18
N PRO A 308 -8.72 -13.64 -6.37
CA PRO A 308 -9.23 -12.29 -6.50
C PRO A 308 -10.68 -12.18 -6.00
N ALA A 309 -10.99 -11.11 -5.26
CA ALA A 309 -12.35 -10.80 -4.81
C ALA A 309 -13.26 -10.44 -6.00
N PHE A 310 -14.50 -10.90 -5.93
CA PHE A 310 -15.49 -10.80 -7.01
C PHE A 310 -16.11 -9.39 -7.12
N THR A 311 -16.49 -8.99 -8.34
CA THR A 311 -17.43 -7.89 -8.60
C THR A 311 -18.46 -8.39 -9.62
N GLU A 312 -19.74 -8.07 -9.40
CA GLU A 312 -20.97 -8.66 -10.02
C GLU A 312 -21.03 -8.79 -11.56
N LYS A 313 -20.03 -8.32 -12.31
CA LYS A 313 -20.12 -8.22 -13.78
C LYS A 313 -19.70 -9.46 -14.57
N ASN A 314 -19.23 -10.55 -13.95
CA ASN A 314 -18.91 -11.77 -14.72
C ASN A 314 -18.89 -13.08 -13.88
N PRO A 315 -20.02 -13.81 -13.77
CA PRO A 315 -20.15 -15.01 -12.93
C PRO A 315 -19.32 -16.23 -13.42
N LYS A 316 -18.70 -16.17 -14.61
CA LYS A 316 -17.87 -17.26 -15.15
C LYS A 316 -16.37 -17.17 -14.79
N SER A 317 -15.93 -16.11 -14.12
CA SER A 317 -14.51 -15.87 -13.78
C SER A 317 -14.09 -16.43 -12.41
N VAL A 318 -14.96 -17.18 -11.73
CA VAL A 318 -14.78 -17.69 -10.35
C VAL A 318 -13.73 -18.82 -10.24
N ARG A 319 -13.16 -19.29 -11.36
CA ARG A 319 -12.41 -20.56 -11.39
C ARG A 319 -10.88 -20.46 -11.42
N SER A 320 -10.27 -19.27 -11.38
CA SER A 320 -8.82 -19.17 -11.50
C SER A 320 -8.19 -18.65 -10.20
N ALA A 321 -8.15 -19.49 -9.16
CA ALA A 321 -7.12 -19.31 -8.15
C ALA A 321 -5.77 -19.36 -8.89
N GLU A 322 -5.03 -18.27 -8.84
CA GLU A 322 -3.82 -18.14 -9.62
C GLU A 322 -2.60 -18.52 -8.78
N SER A 323 -1.78 -19.42 -9.31
CA SER A 323 -0.49 -19.74 -8.69
C SER A 323 0.40 -18.49 -8.66
N LEU A 324 1.08 -18.31 -7.53
CA LEU A 324 2.12 -17.32 -7.30
C LEU A 324 3.42 -18.02 -6.97
N ASP A 325 4.52 -17.35 -7.29
CA ASP A 325 5.84 -17.77 -6.85
C ASP A 325 5.97 -17.50 -5.34
N VAL A 326 6.06 -18.57 -4.55
CA VAL A 326 6.16 -18.48 -3.10
C VAL A 326 7.46 -17.80 -2.65
N GLU A 327 8.55 -17.89 -3.42
CA GLU A 327 9.83 -17.26 -3.06
C GLU A 327 9.78 -15.73 -3.19
N VAL A 328 8.84 -15.22 -3.98
CA VAL A 328 8.66 -13.79 -4.25
C VAL A 328 7.51 -13.19 -3.44
N TYR A 329 6.43 -13.95 -3.26
CA TYR A 329 5.15 -13.45 -2.74
C TYR A 329 4.72 -14.09 -1.42
N ALA A 330 5.53 -14.93 -0.78
CA ALA A 330 5.19 -15.55 0.50
C ALA A 330 4.72 -14.52 1.54
N VAL A 331 3.59 -14.84 2.17
CA VAL A 331 2.98 -14.10 3.26
C VAL A 331 3.63 -14.47 4.59
N LEU A 332 3.94 -15.75 4.77
CA LEU A 332 4.72 -16.25 5.90
C LEU A 332 6.03 -16.89 5.44
N PRO A 333 7.12 -16.78 6.22
CA PRO A 333 8.31 -17.61 6.02
C PRO A 333 7.99 -19.09 6.30
N PRO A 334 8.91 -20.02 5.95
CA PRO A 334 8.72 -21.46 6.18
C PRO A 334 8.36 -21.77 7.64
N LEU A 335 7.30 -22.55 7.84
CA LEU A 335 6.84 -23.00 9.16
C LEU A 335 7.46 -24.33 9.57
N PHE A 336 7.74 -25.20 8.61
CA PHE A 336 8.39 -26.48 8.82
C PHE A 336 9.90 -26.34 8.62
N ARG A 337 10.68 -27.14 9.35
CA ARG A 337 12.12 -27.30 9.13
C ARG A 337 12.39 -28.42 8.15
#